data_AF-A0A534LCB1-F1
#
_entry.id   AF-A0A534LCB1-F1
#
_cell.length_a   1.000
_cell.length_b   1.000
_cell.length_c   1.000
_cell.angle_alpha   90.00
_cell.angle_beta   90.00
_cell.angle_gamma   90.00
#
_symmetry.space_group_name_H-M   'P 1'
#
loop_
_entity.id
_entity.type
_entity.pdbx_description
1 polymer ?
#
loop_
_entity_poly.entity_id
_entity_poly.type
_entity_poly.pdbx_seq_one_letter_code
_entity_poly.pdbx_strand_id
1 'polypeptide(L)'
;MEQPPAPAPSGPTVPKLSTTVLLAMAAIATIVLVAIFAYILLVAPTLRIDERLWWTGLTSMIFALGFYMMYAATHDRMIARPLAGGFFVVGAGSFYGSIFTGGSSDFAKLLYLILLSILVMIVLGAIFVMARDAETDAVRRARRKYIP
;
A
#
# COMPACT_ATOMS: atom_id res chain seq x y z
N MET A 1 26.98 16.00 44.65
CA MET A 1 25.88 15.08 44.31
C MET A 1 25.18 15.69 43.11
N GLU A 2 25.41 15.16 41.91
CA GLU A 2 24.73 15.65 40.70
C GLU A 2 23.24 15.34 40.78
N GLN A 3 22.42 16.36 40.56
CA GLN A 3 20.97 16.24 40.55
C GLN A 3 20.56 15.46 39.28
N PRO A 4 19.74 14.40 39.38
CA PRO A 4 19.27 13.67 38.21
C PRO A 4 18.54 14.63 37.26
N PRO A 5 18.76 14.54 35.95
CA PRO A 5 18.09 15.40 34.98
C PRO A 5 16.57 15.21 35.12
N ALA A 6 15.85 16.34 35.21
CA ALA A 6 14.40 16.34 35.35
C ALA A 6 13.73 15.56 34.19
N PRO A 7 12.64 14.81 34.44
CA PRO A 7 11.93 14.09 33.39
C PRO A 7 11.50 15.05 32.29
N ALA A 8 11.71 14.66 31.03
CA ALA A 8 11.25 15.45 29.88
C ALA A 8 9.72 15.68 29.99
N PRO A 9 9.24 16.89 29.70
CA PRO A 9 7.82 17.20 29.76
C PRO A 9 7.05 16.25 28.84
N SER A 10 6.03 15.60 29.40
CA SER A 10 5.07 14.78 28.65
C SER A 10 4.48 15.66 27.54
N GLY A 11 4.80 15.34 26.30
CA GLY A 11 4.22 16.02 25.13
C GLY A 11 2.68 15.96 25.15
N PRO A 12 2.01 16.79 24.34
CA PRO A 12 0.56 16.88 24.33
C PRO A 12 -0.07 15.49 24.11
N THR A 13 -0.87 15.05 25.07
CA THR A 13 -1.64 13.81 25.01
C THR A 13 -2.72 13.96 23.93
N VAL A 14 -2.45 13.44 22.73
CA VAL A 14 -3.46 13.32 21.69
C VAL A 14 -4.55 12.35 22.18
N PRO A 15 -5.83 12.75 22.20
CA PRO A 15 -6.90 11.86 22.63
C PRO A 15 -6.94 10.60 21.78
N LYS A 16 -6.95 9.42 22.41
CA LYS A 16 -7.10 8.15 21.69
C LYS A 16 -8.53 8.06 21.13
N LEU A 17 -8.65 7.87 19.82
CA LEU A 17 -9.93 7.58 19.18
C LEU A 17 -10.55 6.31 19.78
N SER A 18 -11.87 6.37 20.04
CA SER A 18 -12.62 5.21 20.51
C SER A 18 -12.58 4.09 19.47
N THR A 19 -12.44 2.84 19.93
CA THR A 19 -12.43 1.64 19.08
C THR A 19 -13.66 1.55 18.20
N THR A 20 -14.83 1.97 18.70
CA THR A 20 -16.08 2.03 17.93
C THR A 20 -15.97 2.97 16.74
N VAL A 21 -15.32 4.12 16.91
CA VAL A 21 -15.11 5.10 15.83
C VAL A 21 -14.12 4.56 14.80
N LEU A 22 -13.03 3.94 15.25
CA LEU A 22 -12.05 3.29 14.36
C LEU A 22 -12.71 2.19 13.51
N LEU A 23 -13.57 1.37 14.10
CA LEU A 23 -14.27 0.31 13.39
C LEU A 23 -15.27 0.89 12.39
N ALA A 24 -16.02 1.93 12.76
CA ALA A 24 -16.91 2.62 11.84
C ALA A 24 -16.17 3.26 10.66
N MET A 25 -15.03 3.91 10.90
CA MET A 25 -14.18 4.47 9.85
C MET A 25 -13.64 3.39 8.92
N ALA A 26 -13.16 2.27 9.47
CA ALA A 26 -12.70 1.13 8.68
C ALA A 26 -13.83 0.55 7.81
N ALA A 27 -15.03 0.36 8.37
CA ALA A 27 -16.18 -0.14 7.64
C ALA A 27 -16.58 0.78 6.48
N ILE A 28 -16.64 2.10 6.72
CA ILE A 28 -16.93 3.08 5.67
C ILE A 28 -15.87 3.02 4.57
N ALA A 29 -14.58 2.99 4.94
CA ALA A 29 -13.49 2.90 3.97
C ALA A 29 -13.58 1.63 3.12
N THR A 30 -13.88 0.47 3.73
CA THR A 30 -14.09 -0.78 3.00
C THR A 30 -15.28 -0.71 2.05
N ILE A 31 -16.42 -0.16 2.49
CA ILE A 31 -17.60 -0.01 1.63
C ILE A 31 -17.28 0.89 0.42
N VAL A 32 -16.59 2.00 0.64
CA VAL A 32 -16.18 2.91 -0.44
C VAL A 32 -15.25 2.21 -1.42
N LEU A 33 -14.25 1.47 -0.93
CA LEU A 33 -13.35 0.69 -1.79
C LEU A 33 -14.12 -0.34 -2.62
N VAL A 34 -14.99 -1.13 -1.99
CA VAL A 34 -15.82 -2.13 -2.66
C VAL A 34 -16.71 -1.48 -3.71
N ALA A 35 -17.34 -0.35 -3.41
CA ALA A 35 -18.19 0.37 -4.35
C ALA A 35 -17.41 0.84 -5.59
N ILE A 36 -16.20 1.38 -5.40
CA ILE A 36 -15.33 1.84 -6.50
C ILE A 36 -14.94 0.65 -7.38
N PHE A 37 -14.42 -0.43 -6.80
CA PHE A 37 -13.99 -1.60 -7.57
C PHE A 37 -15.17 -2.32 -8.25
N ALA A 38 -16.30 -2.46 -7.56
CA ALA A 38 -17.51 -3.04 -8.13
C ALA A 38 -18.03 -2.19 -9.30
N TYR A 39 -17.99 -0.87 -9.19
CA TYR A 39 -18.39 0.01 -10.29
C TYR A 39 -17.52 -0.20 -11.53
N ILE A 40 -16.19 -0.18 -11.37
CA ILE A 40 -15.25 -0.33 -12.49
C ILE A 40 -15.41 -1.69 -13.16
N LEU A 41 -15.49 -2.77 -12.38
CA LEU A 41 -15.47 -4.13 -12.91
C LEU A 41 -16.83 -4.59 -13.45
N LEU A 42 -17.93 -4.21 -12.78
CA LEU A 42 -19.25 -4.82 -13.01
C LEU A 42 -20.27 -3.85 -13.59
N VAL A 43 -20.20 -2.56 -13.23
CA VAL A 43 -21.28 -1.61 -13.52
C VAL A 43 -20.99 -0.72 -14.72
N ALA A 44 -19.72 -0.41 -15.01
CA ALA A 44 -19.33 0.44 -16.14
C ALA A 44 -19.57 -0.25 -17.51
N PRO A 45 -20.74 -0.07 -18.16
CA PRO A 45 -21.16 -0.92 -19.27
C PRO A 45 -20.46 -0.54 -20.58
N THR A 46 -20.03 0.71 -20.67
CA THR A 46 -19.37 1.31 -21.83
C THR A 46 -17.90 0.92 -21.95
N LEU A 47 -17.27 0.47 -20.86
CA LEU A 47 -15.87 0.09 -20.84
C LEU A 47 -15.72 -1.36 -21.32
N ARG A 48 -14.79 -1.58 -22.25
CA ARG A 48 -14.34 -2.92 -22.63
C ARG A 48 -13.58 -3.57 -21.48
N ILE A 49 -13.45 -4.90 -21.49
CA ILE A 49 -12.77 -5.65 -20.41
C ILE A 49 -11.34 -5.15 -20.18
N ASP A 50 -10.61 -4.86 -21.26
CA ASP A 50 -9.27 -4.29 -21.20
C ASP A 50 -9.22 -2.92 -20.52
N GLU A 51 -10.19 -2.06 -20.81
CA GLU A 51 -10.30 -0.74 -20.19
C GLU A 51 -10.70 -0.85 -18.71
N ARG A 52 -11.60 -1.77 -18.36
CA ARG A 52 -11.99 -2.03 -16.96
C ARG A 52 -10.78 -2.48 -16.13
N LEU A 53 -9.98 -3.39 -16.67
CA LEU A 53 -8.76 -3.88 -16.02
C LEU A 53 -7.71 -2.77 -15.91
N TRP A 54 -7.59 -1.92 -16.93
CA TRP A 54 -6.72 -0.75 -16.88
C TRP A 54 -7.11 0.22 -15.75
N TRP A 55 -8.38 0.59 -15.66
CA TRP A 55 -8.88 1.47 -14.60
C TRP A 55 -8.76 0.84 -13.21
N THR A 56 -9.02 -0.47 -13.10
CA THR A 56 -8.80 -1.21 -11.86
C THR A 56 -7.33 -1.15 -11.44
N GLY A 57 -6.42 -1.33 -12.40
CA GLY A 57 -4.98 -1.19 -12.22
C GLY A 57 -4.58 0.17 -11.68
N LEU A 58 -5.05 1.23 -12.34
CA LEU A 58 -4.76 2.62 -11.98
C LEU A 58 -5.30 2.99 -10.60
N THR A 59 -6.57 2.70 -10.34
CA THR A 59 -7.21 2.98 -9.05
C THR A 59 -6.48 2.25 -7.91
N SER A 60 -6.10 1.00 -8.13
CA SER A 60 -5.33 0.23 -7.17
C SER A 60 -3.94 0.83 -6.92
N MET A 61 -3.25 1.33 -7.95
CA MET A 61 -1.98 2.05 -7.77
C MET A 61 -2.12 3.34 -6.95
N ILE A 62 -3.19 4.09 -7.16
CA ILE A 62 -3.46 5.31 -6.39
C ILE A 62 -3.65 4.96 -4.91
N PHE A 63 -4.41 3.91 -4.60
CA PHE A 63 -4.55 3.45 -3.22
C PHE A 63 -3.24 2.92 -2.65
N ALA A 64 -2.47 2.14 -3.42
CA ALA A 64 -1.15 1.67 -3.02
C ALA A 64 -0.22 2.83 -2.63
N LEU A 65 -0.19 3.88 -3.46
CA LEU A 65 0.57 5.11 -3.18
C LEU A 65 0.04 5.84 -1.94
N GLY A 66 -1.27 5.96 -1.80
CA GLY A 66 -1.89 6.59 -0.61
C GLY A 66 -1.53 5.87 0.69
N PHE A 67 -1.62 4.54 0.71
CA PHE A 67 -1.20 3.75 1.87
C PHE A 67 0.32 3.77 2.09
N TYR A 68 1.11 3.85 1.03
CA TYR A 68 2.56 4.04 1.15
C TYR A 68 2.91 5.41 1.77
N MET A 69 2.24 6.48 1.35
CA MET A 69 2.41 7.81 1.95
C MET A 69 1.95 7.84 3.41
N MET A 70 0.84 7.16 3.72
CA MET A 70 0.39 6.97 5.10
C MET A 70 1.44 6.22 5.93
N TYR A 71 2.03 5.16 5.38
CA TYR A 71 3.14 4.45 6.01
C TYR A 71 4.34 5.39 6.25
N ALA A 72 4.73 6.20 5.26
CA ALA A 72 5.82 7.15 5.39
C ALA A 72 5.56 8.23 6.46
N ALA A 73 4.31 8.71 6.58
CA ALA A 73 3.92 9.73 7.56
C ALA A 73 3.80 9.18 8.99
N THR A 74 3.21 7.98 9.15
CA THR A 74 2.84 7.43 10.47
C THR A 74 3.81 6.36 10.99
N HIS A 75 4.67 5.82 10.13
CA HIS A 75 5.51 4.64 10.40
C HIS A 75 4.71 3.41 10.83
N ASP A 76 3.40 3.35 10.54
CA ASP A 76 2.54 2.21 10.87
C ASP A 76 2.84 1.03 9.94
N ARG A 77 3.70 0.13 10.44
CA ARG A 77 4.11 -1.10 9.75
C ARG A 77 3.02 -2.17 9.74
N MET A 78 2.00 -2.07 10.60
CA MET A 78 1.03 -3.14 10.82
C MET A 78 -0.12 -3.08 9.82
N ILE A 79 -0.54 -1.88 9.41
CA ILE A 79 -1.71 -1.69 8.53
C ILE A 79 -1.31 -1.06 7.19
N ALA A 80 -0.59 0.06 7.21
CA ALA A 80 -0.34 0.81 5.99
C ALA A 80 0.59 0.07 5.00
N ARG A 81 1.62 -0.61 5.52
CA ARG A 81 2.57 -1.41 4.70
C ARG A 81 1.90 -2.59 3.97
N PRO A 82 1.15 -3.50 4.64
CA PRO A 82 0.50 -4.60 3.94
C PRO A 82 -0.62 -4.13 2.99
N LEU A 83 -1.35 -3.06 3.31
CA LEU A 83 -2.36 -2.51 2.40
C LEU A 83 -1.72 -1.92 1.14
N ALA A 84 -0.63 -1.14 1.28
CA ALA A 84 0.11 -0.63 0.12
C ALA A 84 0.58 -1.78 -0.80
N GLY A 85 1.14 -2.85 -0.21
CA GLY A 85 1.54 -4.04 -0.97
C GLY A 85 0.36 -4.78 -1.62
N GLY A 86 -0.74 -4.96 -0.90
CA GLY A 86 -1.94 -5.61 -1.43
C GLY A 86 -2.53 -4.88 -2.64
N PHE A 87 -2.71 -3.56 -2.51
CA PHE A 87 -3.15 -2.72 -3.63
C PHE A 87 -2.12 -2.67 -4.76
N PHE A 88 -0.83 -2.77 -4.47
CA PHE A 88 0.18 -2.89 -5.51
C PHE A 88 0.00 -4.17 -6.33
N VAL A 89 -0.19 -5.32 -5.68
CA VAL A 89 -0.40 -6.61 -6.34
C VAL A 89 -1.66 -6.61 -7.20
N VAL A 90 -2.78 -6.11 -6.66
CA VAL A 90 -4.03 -5.98 -7.42
C VAL A 90 -3.85 -5.08 -8.64
N GLY A 91 -3.11 -3.97 -8.48
CA GLY A 91 -2.87 -3.06 -9.59
C GLY A 91 -2.01 -3.66 -10.70
N ALA A 92 -0.89 -4.30 -10.32
CA ALA A 92 0.00 -4.97 -11.26
C ALA A 92 -0.73 -6.10 -12.02
N GLY A 93 -1.47 -6.96 -11.30
CA GLY A 93 -2.25 -8.03 -11.92
C GLY A 93 -3.30 -7.51 -12.89
N SER A 94 -3.96 -6.40 -12.56
CA SER A 94 -4.95 -5.77 -13.44
C SER A 94 -4.32 -5.17 -14.70
N PHE A 95 -3.15 -4.53 -14.60
CA PHE A 95 -2.42 -4.05 -15.78
C PHE A 95 -1.97 -5.21 -16.69
N TYR A 96 -1.42 -6.29 -16.13
CA TYR A 96 -1.10 -7.48 -16.92
C TYR A 96 -2.34 -8.03 -17.64
N GLY A 97 -3.46 -8.17 -16.92
CA GLY A 97 -4.73 -8.59 -17.50
C GLY A 97 -5.17 -7.68 -18.66
N SER A 98 -5.10 -6.36 -18.48
CA SER A 98 -5.49 -5.37 -19.51
C SER A 98 -4.70 -5.53 -20.81
N ILE A 99 -3.40 -5.85 -20.72
CA ILE A 99 -2.53 -6.04 -21.88
C ILE A 99 -2.95 -7.29 -22.68
N PHE A 100 -3.32 -8.37 -22.00
CA PHE A 100 -3.70 -9.62 -22.68
C PHE A 100 -5.09 -9.56 -23.29
N THR A 101 -6.04 -8.91 -22.60
CA THR A 101 -7.42 -8.76 -23.09
C THR A 101 -7.59 -7.66 -24.14
N GLY A 102 -6.60 -6.78 -24.28
CA GLY A 102 -6.61 -5.66 -25.22
C GLY A 102 -6.43 -6.07 -26.68
N GLY A 103 -6.97 -5.26 -27.60
CA GLY A 103 -6.85 -5.45 -29.05
C GLY A 103 -5.58 -4.89 -29.69
N SER A 104 -4.55 -4.57 -28.90
CA SER A 104 -3.28 -4.03 -29.41
C SER A 104 -2.46 -5.07 -30.17
N SER A 105 -1.54 -4.62 -31.02
CA SER A 105 -0.61 -5.51 -31.73
C SER A 105 0.31 -6.29 -30.77
N ASP A 106 0.79 -7.46 -31.19
CA ASP A 106 1.69 -8.29 -30.37
C ASP A 106 2.97 -7.56 -29.99
N PHE A 107 3.51 -6.75 -30.90
CA PHE A 107 4.67 -5.90 -30.62
C PHE A 107 4.38 -4.90 -29.49
N ALA A 108 3.21 -4.24 -29.51
CA ALA A 108 2.83 -3.31 -28.45
C ALA A 108 2.63 -4.03 -27.11
N LYS A 109 2.00 -5.22 -27.12
CA LYS A 109 1.84 -6.05 -25.92
C LYS A 109 3.18 -6.44 -25.31
N LEU A 110 4.13 -6.87 -26.13
CA LEU A 110 5.50 -7.19 -25.69
C LEU A 110 6.18 -5.97 -25.05
N LEU A 111 6.08 -4.80 -25.69
CA LEU A 111 6.66 -3.57 -25.16
C LEU A 111 6.04 -3.18 -23.82
N TYR A 112 4.70 -3.23 -23.69
CA TYR A 112 4.02 -2.96 -22.42
C TYR A 112 4.35 -3.99 -21.34
N LEU A 113 4.48 -5.28 -21.68
CA LEU A 113 4.90 -6.31 -20.75
C LEU A 113 6.31 -6.08 -20.21
N ILE A 114 7.25 -5.69 -21.08
CA ILE A 114 8.62 -5.38 -20.68
C ILE A 114 8.63 -4.18 -19.72
N LEU A 115 7.95 -3.08 -20.10
CA LEU A 115 7.87 -1.89 -19.26
C LEU A 115 7.23 -2.18 -17.89
N LEU A 116 6.11 -2.91 -17.88
CA LEU A 116 5.43 -3.28 -16.64
C LEU A 116 6.28 -4.20 -15.78
N SER A 117 7.01 -5.15 -16.38
CA SER A 117 7.88 -6.07 -15.64
C SER A 117 9.08 -5.34 -15.02
N ILE A 118 9.67 -4.38 -15.73
CA ILE A 118 10.73 -3.52 -15.17
C ILE A 118 10.20 -2.73 -13.97
N LEU A 119 9.02 -2.12 -14.10
CA LEU A 119 8.37 -1.39 -13.01
C LEU A 119 8.15 -2.29 -11.79
N VAL A 120 7.60 -3.49 -12.00
CA VAL A 120 7.34 -4.45 -10.91
C VAL A 120 8.64 -4.87 -10.23
N MET A 121 9.70 -5.12 -11.00
CA MET A 121 11.01 -5.47 -10.43
C MET A 121 11.60 -4.35 -9.58
N ILE A 122 11.47 -3.09 -10.01
CA ILE A 122 11.92 -1.93 -9.21
C ILE A 122 11.15 -1.86 -7.89
N VAL A 123 9.83 -2.02 -7.93
CA VAL A 123 8.99 -1.95 -6.71
C VAL A 123 9.28 -3.13 -5.78
N LEU A 124 9.44 -4.35 -6.31
CA LEU A 124 9.85 -5.51 -5.51
C LEU A 124 11.22 -5.32 -4.87
N GLY A 125 12.18 -4.75 -5.61
CA GLY A 125 13.49 -4.38 -5.09
C GLY A 125 13.38 -3.38 -3.93
N ALA A 126 12.57 -2.34 -4.08
CA ALA A 126 12.33 -1.36 -3.01
C ALA A 126 11.67 -1.98 -1.77
N ILE A 127 10.65 -2.83 -1.96
CA ILE A 127 9.99 -3.56 -0.87
C ILE A 127 10.99 -4.48 -0.16
N PHE A 128 11.84 -5.18 -0.91
CA PHE A 128 12.86 -6.07 -0.35
C PHE A 128 13.86 -5.31 0.52
N VAL A 129 14.38 -4.18 0.05
CA VAL A 129 15.30 -3.32 0.83
C VAL A 129 14.59 -2.83 2.11
N MET A 130 13.38 -2.30 1.99
CA MET A 130 12.60 -1.83 3.15
C MET A 130 12.29 -2.95 4.14
N ALA A 131 12.05 -4.18 3.66
CA ALA A 131 11.82 -5.34 4.52
C ALA A 131 13.09 -5.71 5.31
N ARG A 132 14.26 -5.70 4.65
CA ARG A 132 15.56 -5.97 5.29
C ARG A 132 15.93 -4.93 6.34
N ASP A 133 15.68 -3.65 6.05
CA ASP A 133 15.91 -2.58 7.03
C ASP A 133 15.01 -2.76 8.25
N ALA A 134 13.74 -3.12 8.04
CA ALA A 134 12.80 -3.37 9.12
C ALA A 134 13.18 -4.55 10.02
N GLU A 135 13.72 -5.64 9.45
CA GLU A 135 14.25 -6.78 10.21
C GLU A 135 15.45 -6.36 11.07
N THR A 136 16.37 -5.60 10.49
CA THR A 136 17.57 -5.11 11.18
C THR A 136 17.20 -4.23 12.37
N ASP A 137 16.22 -3.34 12.20
CA ASP A 137 15.67 -2.52 13.28
C ASP A 137 15.03 -3.34 14.40
N ALA A 138 14.27 -4.38 14.04
CA ALA A 138 13.61 -5.25 15.00
C ALA A 138 14.63 -6.00 15.87
N VAL A 139 15.71 -6.50 15.25
CA VAL A 139 16.82 -7.16 15.95
C VAL A 139 17.53 -6.18 16.88
N ARG A 140 17.80 -4.94 16.44
CA ARG A 140 18.41 -3.89 17.28
C ARG A 140 17.55 -3.55 18.51
N ARG A 141 16.23 -3.43 18.33
CA ARG A 141 15.28 -3.17 19.44
C ARG A 141 15.20 -4.36 20.39
N ALA A 142 15.15 -5.58 19.88
CA ALA A 142 15.18 -6.78 20.70
C ALA A 142 16.47 -6.84 21.54
N ARG A 143 17.63 -6.56 20.93
CA ARG A 143 18.92 -6.58 21.62
C ARG A 143 19.02 -5.54 22.75
N ARG A 144 18.50 -4.32 22.55
CA ARG A 144 18.42 -3.27 23.60
C ARG A 144 17.47 -3.64 24.75
N LYS A 145 16.51 -4.54 24.52
CA LYS A 145 15.62 -5.02 25.58
C LYS A 145 16.31 -6.03 26.51
N TYR A 146 17.33 -6.73 26.01
CA TYR A 146 18.04 -7.79 26.77
C TYR A 146 19.43 -7.39 27.26
N ILE A 147 19.98 -6.27 26.78
CA ILE A 147 21.26 -5.72 27.26
C ILE A 147 20.98 -4.29 27.73
N PRO A 148 20.96 -4.03 29.06
CA PRO A 148 20.75 -2.70 29.62
C PRO A 148 21.89 -1.73 29.29
#